data_AF-A0A068S9Z3-F1
#
_entry.id   AF-A0A068S9Z3-F1
#
_cell.length_a   1.000
_cell.length_b   1.000
_cell.length_c   1.000
_cell.angle_alpha   90.00
_cell.angle_beta   90.00
_cell.angle_gamma   90.00
#
_symmetry.space_group_name_H-M   'P 1'
#
loop_
_entity.id
_entity.type
_entity.pdbx_description
1 polymer ?
#
loop_
_entity_poly.entity_id
_entity_poly.type
_entity_poly.pdbx_seq_one_letter_code
_entity_poly.pdbx_strand_id
1 'polypeptide(L)'
;MAAEPVPQEARRLLKLLNEKNPALQIPDDYMDTHIRFEGGDLPVQPGALKSGALSAAASAAFGAVASQIAQDRYGGELSHVTVNTDHAGYFLGMPALVKADKPPVDWQRGAWVKEMDKAATMIYPTKDGRWFQLHGDLDCHALFRDIGLECNMDANREEAYEIIQKWTLQHTADELEAMMVKFGHSGSKCYEPEEWLATDMGKALKDKPLVNIEQVNKANGPVPYPPAKNNRILEGIKVVEMVRIIAGPTIGRTLAELGAQVIKVNPPHLRDINLLQYTLTTGTHTVALDARQPDQKAQLESLIAEADVFIDGYRPGSLERLGFGKERVMELAGSKGIIYIDENAYGMEGPYRHRPGWQQIADTASGCAVVQGKSLGAEGAVLPPLPISDLLTGVLGAATVLCGIRDRARHGGNYSGVACLTSYDMFCVSKEVGIYPPELVQKVESEFGFGPITPRDDVARLLGIVLQAWYKKRPKDMDFDGQLFVSFEDGPFGQTKQLAPVARIDNYPSSWDHPPRPYGYDKPTFDY
;
A
#
# COMPACT_ATOMS: atom_id res chain seq x y z
N MET A 1 14.70 26.38 -12.54
CA MET A 1 15.45 25.29 -13.21
C MET A 1 14.43 24.40 -13.91
N ALA A 2 14.73 23.89 -15.10
CA ALA A 2 13.83 22.93 -15.76
C ALA A 2 13.69 21.68 -14.88
N ALA A 3 12.50 21.11 -14.78
CA ALA A 3 12.31 19.87 -14.03
C ALA A 3 13.06 18.72 -14.73
N GLU A 4 13.74 17.88 -13.93
CA GLU A 4 14.43 16.70 -14.43
C GLU A 4 13.42 15.67 -14.96
N PRO A 5 13.77 14.90 -16.02
CA PRO A 5 12.98 13.76 -16.47
C PRO A 5 12.70 12.74 -15.37
N VAL A 6 11.51 12.13 -15.39
CA VAL A 6 11.10 11.14 -14.36
C VAL A 6 12.12 10.01 -14.15
N PRO A 7 12.75 9.39 -15.18
CA PRO A 7 13.80 8.38 -14.98
C PRO A 7 15.03 8.88 -14.21
N GLN A 8 15.42 10.15 -14.39
CA GLN A 8 16.54 10.75 -13.67
C GLN A 8 16.16 11.02 -12.22
N GLU A 9 14.94 11.54 -12.00
CA GLU A 9 14.41 11.77 -10.67
C GLU A 9 14.23 10.48 -9.88
N ALA A 10 13.77 9.40 -10.52
CA ALA A 10 13.68 8.07 -9.90
C ALA A 10 15.05 7.54 -9.45
N ARG A 11 16.11 7.76 -10.24
CA ARG A 11 17.49 7.41 -9.85
C ARG A 11 17.94 8.21 -8.63
N ARG A 12 17.69 9.52 -8.60
CA ARG A 12 18.01 10.38 -7.45
C ARG A 12 17.27 9.92 -6.19
N LEU A 13 15.98 9.61 -6.32
CA LEU A 13 15.13 9.16 -5.22
C LEU A 13 15.51 7.76 -4.72
N LEU A 14 15.99 6.86 -5.58
CA LEU A 14 16.54 5.58 -5.16
C LEU A 14 17.76 5.76 -4.25
N LYS A 15 18.69 6.66 -4.60
CA LYS A 15 19.86 6.95 -3.76
C LYS A 15 19.44 7.51 -2.40
N LEU A 16 18.51 8.47 -2.39
CA LEU A 16 17.95 9.03 -1.15
C LEU A 16 17.24 7.95 -0.31
N LEU A 17 16.46 7.07 -0.95
CA LEU A 17 15.79 5.97 -0.27
C LEU A 17 16.81 5.02 0.36
N ASN A 18 17.88 4.64 -0.35
CA ASN A 18 18.94 3.79 0.20
C ASN A 18 19.68 4.46 1.38
N GLU A 19 20.00 5.76 1.26
CA GLU A 19 20.64 6.53 2.33
C GLU A 19 19.80 6.57 3.61
N LYS A 20 18.49 6.81 3.48
CA LYS A 20 17.57 6.91 4.62
C LYS A 20 17.17 5.56 5.21
N ASN A 21 17.47 4.45 4.53
CA ASN A 21 17.00 3.12 4.90
C ASN A 21 18.16 2.11 4.89
N PRO A 22 18.99 2.10 5.95
CA PRO A 22 20.23 1.32 5.98
C PRO A 22 20.04 -0.20 5.87
N ALA A 23 18.83 -0.71 6.14
CA ALA A 23 18.49 -2.12 5.96
C ALA A 23 18.58 -2.58 4.49
N LEU A 24 18.40 -1.68 3.51
CA LEU A 24 18.46 -2.01 2.08
C LEU A 24 19.86 -2.50 1.66
N GLN A 25 20.92 -1.88 2.20
CA GLN A 25 22.32 -2.21 1.92
C GLN A 25 22.64 -2.31 0.42
N ILE A 26 22.07 -1.43 -0.40
CA ILE A 26 22.31 -1.44 -1.85
C ILE A 26 23.63 -0.70 -2.11
N PRO A 27 24.64 -1.33 -2.74
CA PRO A 27 25.91 -0.65 -3.05
C PRO A 27 25.72 0.51 -4.03
N ASP A 28 26.45 1.62 -3.83
CA ASP A 28 26.36 2.81 -4.69
C ASP A 28 26.75 2.52 -6.15
N ASP A 29 27.82 1.75 -6.35
CA ASP A 29 28.29 1.33 -7.66
C ASP A 29 27.26 0.45 -8.37
N TYR A 30 26.58 -0.44 -7.64
CA TYR A 30 25.48 -1.25 -8.16
C TYR A 30 24.29 -0.38 -8.60
N MET A 31 23.88 0.63 -7.82
CA MET A 31 22.81 1.55 -8.24
C MET A 31 23.14 2.29 -9.54
N ASP A 32 24.41 2.62 -9.77
CA ASP A 32 24.84 3.36 -10.96
C ASP A 32 25.06 2.47 -12.20
N THR A 33 25.45 1.21 -12.00
CA THR A 33 25.84 0.30 -13.10
C THR A 33 24.79 -0.73 -13.47
N HIS A 34 23.99 -1.20 -12.52
CA HIS A 34 23.07 -2.34 -12.71
C HIS A 34 21.59 -1.96 -12.64
N ILE A 35 21.26 -0.77 -12.12
CA ILE A 35 19.88 -0.29 -12.05
C ILE A 35 19.61 0.69 -13.19
N ARG A 36 18.64 0.34 -14.04
CA ARG A 36 18.22 1.12 -15.19
C ARG A 36 16.77 1.60 -15.03
N PHE A 37 16.60 2.91 -15.15
CA PHE A 37 15.29 3.54 -15.31
C PHE A 37 15.08 3.91 -16.78
N GLU A 38 13.90 3.59 -17.29
CA GLU A 38 13.43 3.95 -18.63
C GLU A 38 11.99 4.48 -18.56
N GLY A 39 11.49 5.14 -19.60
CA GLY A 39 10.13 5.70 -19.63
C GLY A 39 10.10 7.14 -20.14
N GLY A 40 8.92 7.74 -20.12
CA GLY A 40 8.71 9.13 -20.52
C GLY A 40 9.30 10.16 -19.56
N ASP A 41 9.57 11.35 -20.09
CA ASP A 41 10.14 12.45 -19.31
C ASP A 41 9.14 13.10 -18.33
N LEU A 42 7.83 12.96 -18.59
CA LEU A 42 6.76 13.59 -17.81
C LEU A 42 6.13 12.58 -16.85
N PRO A 43 5.74 13.00 -15.62
CA PRO A 43 4.93 12.15 -14.76
C PRO A 43 3.56 11.93 -15.40
N VAL A 44 2.96 10.78 -15.08
CA VAL A 44 1.64 10.38 -15.59
C VAL A 44 0.53 10.65 -14.57
N GLN A 45 0.82 11.25 -13.40
CA GLN A 45 -0.16 11.63 -12.38
C GLN A 45 -0.36 13.14 -12.34
N PRO A 46 -1.56 13.64 -11.96
CA PRO A 46 -1.77 15.06 -11.73
C PRO A 46 -1.18 15.54 -10.40
N GLY A 47 -0.87 16.83 -10.32
CA GLY A 47 -0.36 17.49 -9.12
C GLY A 47 1.16 17.47 -9.00
N ALA A 48 1.65 17.98 -7.86
CA ALA A 48 3.09 18.18 -7.67
C ALA A 48 3.81 17.03 -6.94
N LEU A 49 3.09 16.04 -6.41
CA LEU A 49 3.70 14.92 -5.72
C LEU A 49 4.49 14.04 -6.70
N LYS A 50 5.69 13.61 -6.30
CA LYS A 50 6.60 12.82 -7.15
C LYS A 50 6.27 11.32 -7.13
N SER A 51 4.98 10.98 -7.05
CA SER A 51 4.49 9.62 -6.77
C SER A 51 4.97 8.59 -7.78
N GLY A 52 4.95 8.90 -9.09
CA GLY A 52 5.46 7.98 -10.11
C GLY A 52 6.97 7.72 -10.03
N ALA A 53 7.77 8.75 -9.71
CA ALA A 53 9.22 8.61 -9.53
C ALA A 53 9.55 7.84 -8.24
N LEU A 54 8.83 8.10 -7.14
CA LEU A 54 8.93 7.33 -5.89
C LEU A 54 8.52 5.87 -6.09
N SER A 55 7.47 5.63 -6.88
CA SER A 55 7.04 4.27 -7.24
C SER A 55 8.16 3.51 -7.95
N ALA A 56 8.77 4.13 -8.96
CA ALA A 56 9.89 3.53 -9.66
C ALA A 56 11.09 3.28 -8.72
N ALA A 57 11.45 4.24 -7.86
CA ALA A 57 12.53 4.10 -6.90
C ALA A 57 12.28 2.96 -5.89
N ALA A 58 11.05 2.85 -5.35
CA ALA A 58 10.67 1.79 -4.43
C ALA A 58 10.72 0.41 -5.11
N SER A 59 10.22 0.28 -6.34
CA SER A 59 10.32 -0.95 -7.12
C SER A 59 11.77 -1.34 -7.43
N ALA A 60 12.64 -0.37 -7.73
CA ALA A 60 14.06 -0.61 -7.95
C ALA A 60 14.77 -1.09 -6.68
N ALA A 61 14.46 -0.48 -5.52
CA ALA A 61 14.98 -0.92 -4.23
C ALA A 61 14.55 -2.36 -3.89
N PHE A 62 13.26 -2.68 -4.13
CA PHE A 62 12.76 -4.04 -4.02
C PHE A 62 13.53 -5.03 -4.92
N GLY A 63 13.68 -4.71 -6.20
CA GLY A 63 14.43 -5.54 -7.15
C GLY A 63 15.90 -5.70 -6.78
N ALA A 64 16.53 -4.66 -6.25
CA ALA A 64 17.93 -4.68 -5.79
C ALA A 64 18.13 -5.64 -4.61
N VAL A 65 17.27 -5.59 -3.59
CA VAL A 65 17.34 -6.53 -2.46
C VAL A 65 17.01 -7.95 -2.90
N ALA A 66 16.04 -8.12 -3.82
CA ALA A 66 15.75 -9.43 -4.43
C ALA A 66 16.98 -9.98 -5.17
N SER A 67 17.73 -9.15 -5.90
CA SER A 67 19.00 -9.55 -6.52
C SER A 67 20.06 -9.97 -5.50
N GLN A 68 20.14 -9.31 -4.33
CA GLN A 68 21.06 -9.74 -3.26
C GLN A 68 20.68 -11.13 -2.72
N ILE A 69 19.38 -11.39 -2.53
CA ILE A 69 18.90 -12.73 -2.14
C ILE A 69 19.24 -13.75 -3.21
N ALA A 70 19.07 -13.41 -4.48
CA ALA A 70 19.39 -14.31 -5.58
C ALA A 70 20.89 -14.66 -5.61
N GLN A 71 21.77 -13.67 -5.39
CA GLN A 71 23.21 -13.89 -5.24
C GLN A 71 23.53 -14.78 -4.03
N ASP A 72 22.93 -14.52 -2.86
CA ASP A 72 23.15 -15.35 -1.66
C ASP A 72 22.66 -16.80 -1.88
N ARG A 73 21.54 -16.96 -2.59
CA ARG A 73 20.86 -18.25 -2.79
C ARG A 73 21.49 -19.10 -3.89
N TYR A 74 21.87 -18.48 -5.01
CA TYR A 74 22.28 -19.18 -6.23
C TYR A 74 23.76 -18.93 -6.59
N GLY A 75 24.45 -18.03 -5.89
CA GLY A 75 25.77 -17.55 -6.26
C GLY A 75 25.74 -16.58 -7.45
N GLY A 76 26.93 -16.20 -7.93
CA GLY A 76 27.08 -15.31 -9.09
C GLY A 76 27.13 -13.82 -8.74
N GLU A 77 26.94 -12.98 -9.77
CA GLU A 77 26.91 -11.53 -9.65
C GLU A 77 25.49 -11.01 -9.38
N LEU A 78 25.39 -9.77 -8.90
CA LEU A 78 24.08 -9.11 -8.78
C LEU A 78 23.46 -8.89 -10.17
N SER A 79 22.19 -9.25 -10.32
CA SER A 79 21.43 -9.07 -11.55
C SER A 79 21.16 -7.60 -11.85
N HIS A 80 21.02 -7.29 -13.14
CA HIS A 80 20.49 -5.99 -13.55
C HIS A 80 19.01 -5.87 -13.19
N VAL A 81 18.61 -4.68 -12.74
CA VAL A 81 17.21 -4.35 -12.42
C VAL A 81 16.77 -3.22 -13.34
N THR A 82 15.73 -3.48 -14.14
CA THR A 82 15.13 -2.46 -15.01
C THR A 82 13.73 -2.09 -14.52
N VAL A 83 13.48 -0.80 -14.38
CA VAL A 83 12.17 -0.24 -14.02
C VAL A 83 11.73 0.77 -15.08
N ASN A 84 10.56 0.53 -15.66
CA ASN A 84 9.89 1.51 -16.51
C ASN A 84 9.09 2.48 -15.63
N THR A 85 9.39 3.78 -15.67
CA THR A 85 8.78 4.79 -14.80
C THR A 85 7.33 5.09 -15.13
N ASP A 86 6.91 4.94 -16.39
CA ASP A 86 5.50 5.06 -16.76
C ASP A 86 4.73 3.86 -16.20
N HIS A 87 5.27 2.65 -16.34
CA HIS A 87 4.69 1.44 -15.77
C HIS A 87 4.57 1.53 -14.24
N ALA A 88 5.62 1.99 -13.56
CA ALA A 88 5.59 2.25 -12.12
C ALA A 88 4.55 3.34 -11.75
N GLY A 89 4.33 4.30 -12.65
CA GLY A 89 3.28 5.29 -12.50
C GLY A 89 1.87 4.71 -12.66
N TYR A 90 1.65 3.84 -13.64
CA TYR A 90 0.38 3.15 -13.86
C TYR A 90 0.06 2.14 -12.76
N PHE A 91 1.08 1.53 -12.16
CA PHE A 91 0.93 0.67 -10.99
C PHE A 91 0.15 1.36 -9.86
N LEU A 92 0.26 2.68 -9.72
CA LEU A 92 -0.50 3.43 -8.71
C LEU A 92 -2.01 3.44 -8.97
N GLY A 93 -2.48 3.13 -10.19
CA GLY A 93 -3.89 2.92 -10.54
C GLY A 93 -4.28 1.44 -10.67
N MET A 94 -3.39 0.52 -10.29
CA MET A 94 -3.56 -0.93 -10.46
C MET A 94 -4.91 -1.50 -9.96
N PRO A 95 -5.50 -1.05 -8.84
CA PRO A 95 -6.80 -1.57 -8.39
C PRO A 95 -7.93 -1.53 -9.43
N ALA A 96 -7.86 -0.63 -10.41
CA ALA A 96 -8.85 -0.52 -11.48
C ALA A 96 -8.27 -0.74 -12.89
N LEU A 97 -6.97 -1.03 -13.03
CA LEU A 97 -6.35 -1.47 -14.28
C LEU A 97 -6.45 -2.99 -14.42
N VAL A 98 -7.69 -3.48 -14.51
CA VAL A 98 -8.00 -4.90 -14.57
C VAL A 98 -9.16 -5.21 -15.52
N LYS A 99 -9.12 -6.36 -16.17
CA LYS A 99 -10.25 -6.99 -16.86
C LYS A 99 -10.48 -8.37 -16.27
N ALA A 100 -11.75 -8.73 -16.09
CA ALA A 100 -12.18 -10.04 -15.61
C ALA A 100 -13.52 -10.41 -16.24
N ASP A 101 -13.71 -11.67 -16.63
CA ASP A 101 -14.95 -12.14 -17.27
C ASP A 101 -16.09 -12.36 -16.29
N LYS A 102 -15.78 -12.68 -15.03
CA LYS A 102 -16.77 -13.03 -14.01
C LYS A 102 -16.75 -12.03 -12.85
N PRO A 103 -17.90 -11.75 -12.23
CA PRO A 103 -18.01 -10.84 -11.10
C PRO A 103 -17.26 -11.38 -9.86
N PRO A 104 -16.94 -10.50 -8.89
CA PRO A 104 -16.27 -10.90 -7.67
C PRO A 104 -17.27 -11.55 -6.70
N VAL A 105 -16.78 -12.31 -5.71
CA VAL A 105 -17.62 -12.78 -4.59
C VAL A 105 -17.91 -11.60 -3.68
N ASP A 106 -19.16 -11.42 -3.24
CA ASP A 106 -19.54 -10.25 -2.44
C ASP A 106 -19.03 -10.33 -0.99
N TRP A 107 -17.96 -9.60 -0.73
CA TRP A 107 -17.42 -9.29 0.59
C TRP A 107 -17.66 -7.83 0.99
N GLN A 108 -18.08 -6.97 0.06
CA GLN A 108 -18.32 -5.56 0.31
C GLN A 108 -19.61 -5.32 1.09
N ARG A 109 -20.63 -6.18 0.92
CA ARG A 109 -21.87 -6.20 1.72
C ARG A 109 -22.54 -4.83 1.82
N GLY A 110 -22.63 -4.16 0.67
CA GLY A 110 -23.28 -2.86 0.54
C GLY A 110 -22.46 -1.65 0.98
N ALA A 111 -21.20 -1.81 1.42
CA ALA A 111 -20.34 -0.67 1.76
C ALA A 111 -20.06 0.21 0.53
N TRP A 112 -20.10 1.54 0.71
CA TRP A 112 -19.76 2.53 -0.31
C TRP A 112 -20.62 2.44 -1.59
N VAL A 113 -21.85 1.94 -1.47
CA VAL A 113 -22.78 1.86 -2.60
C VAL A 113 -23.51 3.19 -2.77
N LYS A 114 -24.02 3.76 -1.67
CA LYS A 114 -24.76 5.03 -1.70
C LYS A 114 -23.82 6.22 -1.75
N GLU A 115 -24.28 7.34 -2.32
CA GLU A 115 -23.49 8.58 -2.33
C GLU A 115 -23.22 9.10 -0.91
N MET A 116 -24.15 8.89 0.03
CA MET A 116 -23.93 9.23 1.44
C MET A 116 -22.74 8.45 2.05
N ASP A 117 -22.61 7.16 1.74
CA ASP A 117 -21.51 6.34 2.22
C ASP A 117 -20.16 6.84 1.67
N LYS A 118 -20.13 7.22 0.39
CA LYS A 118 -18.94 7.77 -0.27
C LYS A 118 -18.57 9.14 0.28
N ALA A 119 -19.58 9.99 0.53
CA ALA A 119 -19.40 11.30 1.14
C ALA A 119 -18.75 11.21 2.54
N ALA A 120 -19.00 10.13 3.28
CA ALA A 120 -18.30 9.84 4.54
C ALA A 120 -16.78 9.60 4.41
N THR A 121 -16.21 9.67 3.19
CA THR A 121 -14.78 9.49 2.90
C THR A 121 -14.15 10.71 2.21
N MET A 122 -14.80 11.88 2.26
CA MET A 122 -14.35 13.12 1.59
C MET A 122 -13.76 14.16 2.58
N ILE A 123 -13.23 15.26 2.03
CA ILE A 123 -12.67 16.38 2.78
C ILE A 123 -13.69 17.53 2.87
N TYR A 124 -13.84 18.08 4.08
CA TYR A 124 -14.80 19.14 4.37
C TYR A 124 -14.16 20.37 5.01
N PRO A 125 -14.64 21.59 4.70
CA PRO A 125 -14.28 22.76 5.46
C PRO A 125 -14.88 22.70 6.86
N THR A 126 -14.26 23.41 7.79
CA THR A 126 -14.63 23.43 9.22
C THR A 126 -14.87 24.86 9.71
N LYS A 127 -15.47 25.00 10.89
CA LYS A 127 -15.87 26.30 11.47
C LYS A 127 -14.73 27.31 11.59
N ASP A 128 -13.51 26.83 11.85
CA ASP A 128 -12.29 27.63 12.03
C ASP A 128 -11.53 27.86 10.71
N GLY A 129 -12.13 27.58 9.56
CA GLY A 129 -11.52 27.78 8.25
C GLY A 129 -10.44 26.75 7.88
N ARG A 130 -10.36 25.66 8.66
CA ARG A 130 -9.51 24.50 8.38
C ARG A 130 -10.27 23.47 7.53
N TRP A 131 -9.58 22.41 7.13
CA TRP A 131 -10.18 21.27 6.42
C TRP A 131 -10.03 19.99 7.26
N PHE A 132 -10.99 19.08 7.13
CA PHE A 132 -11.06 17.83 7.86
C PHE A 132 -11.44 16.68 6.94
N GLN A 133 -10.64 15.62 6.96
CA GLN A 133 -10.94 14.36 6.29
C GLN A 133 -11.77 13.49 7.21
N LEU A 134 -13.01 13.23 6.81
CA LEU A 134 -13.87 12.24 7.45
C LEU A 134 -13.63 10.87 6.82
N HIS A 135 -13.67 9.78 7.60
CA HIS A 135 -13.58 8.44 7.02
C HIS A 135 -14.47 7.43 7.77
N GLY A 136 -15.60 7.06 7.16
CA GLY A 136 -16.58 6.13 7.72
C GLY A 136 -16.23 4.64 7.66
N ASP A 137 -14.97 4.28 7.41
CA ASP A 137 -14.51 2.91 7.18
C ASP A 137 -15.41 2.18 6.13
N LEU A 138 -15.49 0.84 6.18
CA LEU A 138 -16.48 0.08 5.39
C LEU A 138 -17.85 -0.01 6.10
N ASP A 139 -18.08 0.73 7.17
CA ASP A 139 -19.36 0.78 7.90
C ASP A 139 -19.70 2.20 8.37
N CYS A 140 -19.95 3.10 7.42
CA CYS A 140 -20.21 4.51 7.70
C CYS A 140 -21.43 4.77 8.59
N HIS A 141 -22.34 3.79 8.72
CA HIS A 141 -23.50 3.89 9.61
C HIS A 141 -23.10 3.99 11.08
N ALA A 142 -21.99 3.38 11.51
CA ALA A 142 -21.50 3.52 12.88
C ALA A 142 -21.05 4.97 13.13
N LEU A 143 -20.27 5.52 12.20
CA LEU A 143 -19.86 6.91 12.23
C LEU A 143 -21.06 7.85 12.31
N PHE A 144 -22.01 7.73 11.37
CA PHE A 144 -23.19 8.59 11.31
C PHE A 144 -24.03 8.56 12.60
N ARG A 145 -24.26 7.38 13.19
CA ARG A 145 -24.96 7.28 14.48
C ARG A 145 -24.24 8.06 15.58
N ASP A 146 -22.93 7.91 15.68
CA ASP A 146 -22.15 8.52 16.77
C ASP A 146 -22.04 10.04 16.65
N ILE A 147 -22.06 10.57 15.41
CA ILE A 147 -22.05 12.02 15.16
C ILE A 147 -23.45 12.64 15.00
N GLY A 148 -24.51 11.83 15.09
CA GLY A 148 -25.90 12.28 15.03
C GLY A 148 -26.41 12.62 13.62
N LEU A 149 -25.82 12.04 12.58
CA LEU A 149 -26.32 12.13 11.20
C LEU A 149 -27.18 10.92 10.83
N GLU A 150 -28.16 11.14 9.96
CA GLU A 150 -29.03 10.06 9.47
C GLU A 150 -28.24 9.11 8.57
N CYS A 151 -28.30 7.81 8.87
CA CYS A 151 -27.40 6.82 8.27
C CYS A 151 -27.86 6.23 6.93
N ASN A 152 -29.14 6.41 6.55
CA ASN A 152 -29.74 5.69 5.42
C ASN A 152 -30.52 6.61 4.48
N MET A 153 -29.94 7.77 4.18
CA MET A 153 -30.55 8.73 3.25
C MET A 153 -30.35 8.30 1.80
N ASP A 154 -31.38 8.53 0.98
CA ASP A 154 -31.28 8.47 -0.48
C ASP A 154 -31.01 9.90 -0.97
N ALA A 155 -29.73 10.27 -0.98
CA ALA A 155 -29.26 11.58 -1.38
C ALA A 155 -28.43 11.44 -2.67
N ASN A 156 -28.56 12.40 -3.57
CA ASN A 156 -27.60 12.52 -4.65
C ASN A 156 -26.25 13.02 -4.11
N ARG A 157 -25.22 13.05 -4.97
CA ARG A 157 -23.86 13.42 -4.60
C ARG A 157 -23.76 14.78 -3.91
N GLU A 158 -24.36 15.81 -4.50
CA GLU A 158 -24.25 17.18 -3.99
C GLU A 158 -24.99 17.30 -2.65
N GLU A 159 -26.19 16.73 -2.56
CA GLU A 159 -26.96 16.66 -1.31
C GLU A 159 -26.18 15.95 -0.19
N ALA A 160 -25.56 14.80 -0.49
CA ALA A 160 -24.77 14.04 0.46
C ALA A 160 -23.58 14.85 0.99
N TYR A 161 -22.87 15.56 0.11
CA TYR A 161 -21.77 16.43 0.50
C TYR A 161 -22.26 17.60 1.36
N GLU A 162 -23.31 18.30 0.95
CA GLU A 162 -23.87 19.45 1.66
C GLU A 162 -24.37 19.09 3.07
N ILE A 163 -24.97 17.91 3.24
CA ILE A 163 -25.44 17.43 4.55
C ILE A 163 -24.26 17.29 5.53
N ILE A 164 -23.19 16.61 5.11
CA ILE A 164 -22.01 16.42 5.95
C ILE A 164 -21.26 17.75 6.15
N GLN A 165 -21.16 18.58 5.10
CA GLN A 165 -20.55 19.91 5.19
C GLN A 165 -21.26 20.80 6.21
N LYS A 166 -22.60 20.82 6.19
CA LYS A 166 -23.39 21.59 7.16
C LYS A 166 -23.10 21.17 8.60
N TRP A 167 -22.79 19.90 8.82
CA TRP A 167 -22.38 19.39 10.13
C TRP A 167 -20.94 19.77 10.48
N THR A 168 -19.97 19.56 9.59
CA THR A 168 -18.56 19.89 9.84
C THR A 168 -18.33 21.39 10.05
N LEU A 169 -19.09 22.27 9.40
CA LEU A 169 -19.05 23.72 9.61
C LEU A 169 -19.52 24.18 11.00
N GLN A 170 -20.08 23.29 11.83
CA GLN A 170 -20.45 23.59 13.22
C GLN A 170 -19.31 23.32 14.21
N HIS A 171 -18.25 22.67 13.76
CA HIS A 171 -17.15 22.19 14.59
C HIS A 171 -15.80 22.71 14.07
N THR A 172 -14.88 22.96 14.99
CA THR A 172 -13.47 23.18 14.64
C THR A 172 -12.81 21.86 14.24
N ALA A 173 -11.72 21.91 13.47
CA ALA A 173 -11.00 20.70 13.09
C ALA A 173 -10.48 19.90 14.31
N ASP A 174 -10.06 20.57 15.38
CA ASP A 174 -9.59 19.91 16.61
C ASP A 174 -10.74 19.24 17.39
N GLU A 175 -11.93 19.85 17.42
CA GLU A 175 -13.13 19.22 18.00
C GLU A 175 -13.52 17.96 17.23
N LEU A 176 -13.48 18.01 15.90
CA LEU A 176 -13.76 16.85 15.05
C LEU A 176 -12.75 15.73 15.29
N GLU A 177 -11.46 16.03 15.36
CA GLU A 177 -10.42 15.04 15.63
C GLU A 177 -10.62 14.39 17.01
N ALA A 178 -10.91 15.19 18.04
CA ALA A 178 -11.22 14.69 19.38
C ALA A 178 -12.46 13.79 19.39
N MET A 179 -13.50 14.10 18.60
CA MET A 179 -14.67 13.24 18.45
C MET A 179 -14.33 11.92 17.78
N MET A 180 -13.54 11.92 16.70
CA MET A 180 -13.14 10.68 16.02
C MET A 180 -12.39 9.76 16.97
N VAL A 181 -11.46 10.31 17.76
CA VAL A 181 -10.73 9.56 18.79
C VAL A 181 -11.68 9.00 19.84
N LYS A 182 -12.59 9.82 20.35
CA LYS A 182 -13.55 9.41 21.39
C LYS A 182 -14.43 8.25 20.95
N PHE A 183 -14.90 8.27 19.70
CA PHE A 183 -15.78 7.24 19.15
C PHE A 183 -15.03 6.07 18.50
N GLY A 184 -13.71 6.17 18.35
CA GLY A 184 -12.89 5.14 17.73
C GLY A 184 -12.98 5.08 16.20
N HIS A 185 -13.36 6.20 15.57
CA HIS A 185 -13.46 6.37 14.12
C HIS A 185 -12.18 6.94 13.51
N SER A 186 -12.06 6.75 12.20
CA SER A 186 -11.00 7.34 11.38
C SER A 186 -11.34 8.80 11.03
N GLY A 187 -10.37 9.69 11.17
CA GLY A 187 -10.48 11.07 10.71
C GLY A 187 -9.27 11.90 11.12
N SER A 188 -8.96 12.92 10.31
CA SER A 188 -7.81 13.79 10.57
C SER A 188 -8.09 15.20 10.08
N LYS A 189 -7.59 16.18 10.83
CA LYS A 189 -7.37 17.52 10.29
C LYS A 189 -6.41 17.43 9.10
N CYS A 190 -6.60 18.29 8.10
CA CYS A 190 -5.63 18.48 7.04
C CYS A 190 -4.50 19.38 7.57
N TYR A 191 -3.34 18.81 7.84
CA TYR A 191 -2.17 19.54 8.32
C TYR A 191 -1.34 20.05 7.15
N GLU A 192 -0.63 21.16 7.36
CA GLU A 192 0.54 21.46 6.53
C GLU A 192 1.70 20.51 6.91
N PRO A 193 2.63 20.17 5.99
CA PRO A 193 3.75 19.28 6.31
C PRO A 193 4.55 19.72 7.55
N GLU A 194 4.89 21.01 7.65
CA GLU A 194 5.61 21.57 8.80
C GLU A 194 4.77 21.57 10.08
N GLU A 195 3.45 21.76 9.97
CA GLU A 195 2.53 21.70 11.11
C GLU A 195 2.46 20.28 11.67
N TRP A 196 2.36 19.27 10.81
CA TRP A 196 2.37 17.87 11.21
C TRP A 196 3.69 17.50 11.90
N LEU A 197 4.83 17.88 11.32
CA LEU A 197 6.16 17.63 11.89
C LEU A 197 6.35 18.27 13.28
N ALA A 198 5.60 19.31 13.61
CA ALA A 198 5.62 19.95 14.92
C ALA A 198 4.77 19.21 15.98
N THR A 199 3.83 18.35 15.58
CA THR A 199 3.04 17.53 16.50
C THR A 199 3.88 16.45 17.18
N ASP A 200 3.40 15.92 18.31
CA ASP A 200 4.07 14.80 18.98
C ASP A 200 4.07 13.53 18.11
N MET A 201 3.05 13.35 17.28
CA MET A 201 2.98 12.22 16.36
C MET A 201 3.97 12.35 15.21
N GLY A 202 4.04 13.51 14.55
CA GLY A 202 5.02 13.78 13.51
C GLY A 202 6.46 13.66 14.03
N LYS A 203 6.73 14.14 15.26
CA LYS A 203 8.03 13.95 15.91
C LYS A 203 8.38 12.49 16.19
N ALA A 204 7.39 11.64 16.51
CA ALA A 204 7.62 10.22 16.75
C ALA A 204 7.96 9.46 15.45
N LEU A 205 7.46 9.92 14.30
CA LEU A 205 7.65 9.25 13.01
C LEU A 205 8.82 9.80 12.16
N LYS A 206 9.16 11.08 12.28
CA LYS A 206 10.08 11.78 11.34
C LYS A 206 11.45 11.11 11.13
N ASP A 207 11.94 10.39 12.14
CA ASP A 207 13.27 9.75 12.13
C ASP A 207 13.18 8.22 11.89
N LYS A 208 11.97 7.69 11.64
CA LYS A 208 11.76 6.26 11.39
C LYS A 208 12.03 5.94 9.92
N PRO A 209 12.86 4.93 9.61
CA PRO A 209 13.06 4.49 8.24
C PRO A 209 11.78 3.85 7.69
N LEU A 210 11.55 4.00 6.39
CA LEU A 210 10.45 3.36 5.65
C LEU A 210 10.66 1.85 5.48
N VAL A 211 11.93 1.43 5.40
CA VAL A 211 12.35 0.03 5.41
C VAL A 211 13.09 -0.18 6.72
N ASN A 212 12.32 -0.50 7.76
CA ASN A 212 12.85 -0.81 9.10
C ASN A 212 12.69 -2.30 9.39
N ILE A 213 13.80 -3.02 9.55
CA ILE A 213 13.80 -4.41 10.00
C ILE A 213 14.82 -4.57 11.13
N GLU A 214 14.36 -5.14 12.24
CA GLU A 214 15.15 -5.29 13.46
C GLU A 214 15.13 -6.76 13.91
N GLN A 215 16.28 -7.27 14.36
CA GLN A 215 16.37 -8.60 14.95
C GLN A 215 15.84 -8.55 16.39
N VAL A 216 14.78 -9.31 16.71
CA VAL A 216 14.09 -9.23 18.01
C VAL A 216 14.77 -10.09 19.09
N ASN A 217 15.04 -11.35 18.78
CA ASN A 217 15.70 -12.28 19.69
C ASN A 217 16.85 -13.00 18.97
N LYS A 218 18.04 -12.97 19.56
CA LYS A 218 19.22 -13.66 19.05
C LYS A 218 19.35 -15.02 19.74
N ALA A 219 18.99 -16.09 19.02
CA ALA A 219 19.47 -17.47 19.22
C ALA A 219 18.66 -18.40 18.31
N ASN A 220 19.09 -18.52 17.05
CA ASN A 220 19.05 -19.69 16.16
C ASN A 220 20.10 -19.40 15.08
N GLY A 221 20.82 -20.40 14.58
CA GLY A 221 21.84 -20.20 13.55
C GLY A 221 21.25 -19.69 12.22
N PRO A 222 22.09 -19.35 11.23
CA PRO A 222 21.65 -18.99 9.87
C PRO A 222 20.62 -19.98 9.32
N VAL A 223 19.54 -19.47 8.70
CA VAL A 223 18.44 -20.28 8.17
C VAL A 223 18.57 -20.34 6.64
N PRO A 224 19.04 -21.45 6.05
CA PRO A 224 19.25 -21.50 4.61
C PRO A 224 17.95 -21.26 3.85
N TYR A 225 18.06 -20.68 2.65
CA TYR A 225 16.92 -20.59 1.74
C TYR A 225 16.36 -21.98 1.45
N PRO A 226 15.02 -22.14 1.33
CA PRO A 226 14.43 -23.41 0.95
C PRO A 226 14.96 -23.92 -0.41
N PRO A 227 14.88 -25.22 -0.71
CA PRO A 227 15.22 -25.74 -2.04
C PRO A 227 14.35 -25.09 -3.14
N ALA A 228 14.96 -24.78 -4.28
CA ALA A 228 14.28 -24.23 -5.46
C ALA A 228 14.33 -25.23 -6.63
N LYS A 229 13.30 -25.26 -7.48
CA LYS A 229 13.27 -26.05 -8.73
C LYS A 229 13.25 -25.19 -9.98
N ASN A 230 12.71 -23.97 -9.88
CA ASN A 230 12.37 -23.11 -11.02
C ASN A 230 13.18 -21.81 -11.06
N ASN A 231 14.29 -21.73 -10.32
CA ASN A 231 15.15 -20.55 -10.22
C ASN A 231 14.38 -19.27 -9.82
N ARG A 232 13.33 -19.39 -9.00
CA ARG A 232 12.57 -18.24 -8.50
C ARG A 232 13.16 -17.75 -7.17
N ILE A 233 13.27 -16.44 -6.97
CA ILE A 233 14.03 -15.85 -5.86
C ILE A 233 13.47 -16.27 -4.50
N LEU A 234 12.15 -16.34 -4.35
CA LEU A 234 11.46 -16.70 -3.10
C LEU A 234 10.80 -18.09 -3.15
N GLU A 235 11.18 -18.96 -4.08
CA GLU A 235 10.60 -20.31 -4.15
C GLU A 235 10.71 -21.03 -2.80
N GLY A 236 9.60 -21.60 -2.31
CA GLY A 236 9.54 -22.32 -1.04
C GLY A 236 9.45 -21.44 0.22
N ILE A 237 9.52 -20.11 0.10
CA ILE A 237 9.21 -19.19 1.21
C ILE A 237 7.70 -19.18 1.43
N LYS A 238 7.27 -19.44 2.67
CA LYS A 238 5.86 -19.46 3.07
C LYS A 238 5.46 -18.17 3.79
N VAL A 239 4.38 -17.54 3.36
CA VAL A 239 3.87 -16.28 3.92
C VAL A 239 2.44 -16.47 4.39
N VAL A 240 2.13 -16.05 5.61
CA VAL A 240 0.76 -15.88 6.09
C VAL A 240 0.49 -14.40 6.26
N GLU A 241 -0.54 -13.89 5.60
CA GLU A 241 -0.97 -12.50 5.74
C GLU A 241 -2.38 -12.40 6.33
N MET A 242 -2.50 -11.57 7.36
CA MET A 242 -3.75 -11.15 7.99
C MET A 242 -3.93 -9.66 7.75
N VAL A 243 -4.29 -9.33 6.51
CA VAL A 243 -4.31 -7.96 5.97
C VAL A 243 -5.59 -7.72 5.17
N ARG A 244 -5.97 -6.45 4.98
CA ARG A 244 -7.18 -6.05 4.24
C ARG A 244 -6.89 -4.85 3.33
N ILE A 245 -7.80 -4.56 2.40
CA ILE A 245 -7.75 -3.36 1.55
C ILE A 245 -6.55 -3.38 0.59
N ILE A 246 -5.52 -2.52 0.73
CA ILE A 246 -4.51 -2.32 -0.32
C ILE A 246 -3.08 -2.49 0.18
N ALA A 247 -2.67 -1.79 1.24
CA ALA A 247 -1.27 -1.75 1.67
C ALA A 247 -0.70 -3.12 2.04
N GLY A 248 -1.29 -3.78 3.04
CA GLY A 248 -0.90 -5.13 3.44
C GLY A 248 -0.96 -6.17 2.30
N PRO A 249 -2.08 -6.32 1.55
CA PRO A 249 -2.14 -7.27 0.42
C PRO A 249 -1.12 -7.01 -0.68
N THR A 250 -0.68 -5.76 -0.86
CA THR A 250 0.38 -5.43 -1.80
C THR A 250 1.71 -6.07 -1.39
N ILE A 251 2.01 -6.15 -0.08
CA ILE A 251 3.19 -6.84 0.44
C ILE A 251 3.20 -8.30 -0.02
N GLY A 252 2.13 -9.05 0.27
CA GLY A 252 2.04 -10.48 -0.08
C GLY A 252 2.06 -10.70 -1.58
N ARG A 253 1.25 -9.97 -2.36
CA ARG A 253 1.23 -10.08 -3.83
C ARG A 253 2.60 -9.82 -4.47
N THR A 254 3.34 -8.83 -3.98
CA THR A 254 4.68 -8.51 -4.47
C THR A 254 5.69 -9.60 -4.10
N LEU A 255 5.56 -10.25 -2.94
CA LEU A 255 6.39 -11.43 -2.62
C LEU A 255 6.03 -12.65 -3.50
N ALA A 256 4.74 -12.85 -3.79
CA ALA A 256 4.27 -13.93 -4.65
C ALA A 256 4.82 -13.79 -6.09
N GLU A 257 5.05 -12.56 -6.56
CA GLU A 257 5.63 -12.34 -7.89
C GLU A 257 7.08 -12.87 -8.00
N LEU A 258 7.78 -13.03 -6.87
CA LEU A 258 9.10 -13.66 -6.78
C LEU A 258 9.04 -15.16 -6.44
N GLY A 259 7.84 -15.75 -6.29
CA GLY A 259 7.62 -17.18 -6.07
C GLY A 259 7.36 -17.59 -4.62
N ALA A 260 7.10 -16.65 -3.72
CA ALA A 260 6.64 -16.99 -2.37
C ALA A 260 5.25 -17.62 -2.41
N GLN A 261 5.01 -18.64 -1.57
CA GLN A 261 3.69 -19.18 -1.34
C GLN A 261 2.97 -18.29 -0.31
N VAL A 262 1.95 -17.56 -0.72
CA VAL A 262 1.25 -16.61 0.14
C VAL A 262 -0.16 -17.11 0.45
N ILE A 263 -0.47 -17.28 1.73
CA ILE A 263 -1.81 -17.54 2.22
C ILE A 263 -2.37 -16.26 2.85
N LYS A 264 -3.40 -15.73 2.23
CA LYS A 264 -4.20 -14.61 2.72
C LYS A 264 -5.36 -15.13 3.55
N VAL A 265 -5.42 -14.73 4.82
CA VAL A 265 -6.48 -15.14 5.75
C VAL A 265 -7.49 -14.00 5.96
N ASN A 266 -8.72 -14.21 5.49
CA ASN A 266 -9.83 -13.26 5.62
C ASN A 266 -10.90 -13.81 6.59
N PRO A 267 -11.23 -13.10 7.68
CA PRO A 267 -12.35 -13.47 8.53
C PRO A 267 -13.70 -13.23 7.81
N PRO A 268 -14.56 -14.25 7.65
CA PRO A 268 -15.80 -14.13 6.87
C PRO A 268 -16.79 -13.08 7.34
N HIS A 269 -16.68 -12.59 8.58
CA HIS A 269 -17.59 -11.59 9.12
C HIS A 269 -17.17 -10.15 8.77
N LEU A 270 -15.92 -9.92 8.34
CA LEU A 270 -15.42 -8.60 7.99
C LEU A 270 -15.71 -8.27 6.52
N ARG A 271 -16.06 -7.01 6.26
CA ARG A 271 -16.24 -6.49 4.89
C ARG A 271 -14.89 -6.34 4.18
N ASP A 272 -14.85 -6.43 2.86
CA ASP A 272 -13.68 -6.06 2.06
C ASP A 272 -14.13 -5.57 0.68
N ILE A 273 -13.28 -4.85 -0.05
CA ILE A 273 -13.67 -4.25 -1.34
C ILE A 273 -13.62 -5.31 -2.44
N ASN A 274 -14.73 -5.43 -3.16
CA ASN A 274 -14.91 -6.48 -4.15
C ASN A 274 -13.97 -6.36 -5.35
N LEU A 275 -13.75 -5.14 -5.84
CA LEU A 275 -12.88 -4.85 -6.99
C LEU A 275 -11.44 -5.32 -6.75
N LEU A 276 -10.97 -5.24 -5.51
CA LEU A 276 -9.59 -5.56 -5.14
C LEU A 276 -9.26 -7.05 -5.31
N GLN A 277 -10.27 -7.92 -5.31
CA GLN A 277 -10.07 -9.36 -5.51
C GLN A 277 -9.40 -9.67 -6.84
N TYR A 278 -9.62 -8.88 -7.89
CA TYR A 278 -9.09 -9.16 -9.22
C TYR A 278 -7.59 -8.92 -9.36
N THR A 279 -7.00 -8.10 -8.49
CA THR A 279 -5.59 -7.73 -8.61
C THR A 279 -4.80 -8.12 -7.38
N LEU A 280 -5.29 -7.79 -6.19
CA LEU A 280 -4.59 -7.96 -4.91
C LEU A 280 -4.56 -9.40 -4.38
N THR A 281 -5.21 -10.35 -5.07
CA THR A 281 -5.14 -11.79 -4.73
C THR A 281 -4.33 -12.62 -5.73
N THR A 282 -3.72 -11.96 -6.73
CA THR A 282 -2.95 -12.65 -7.78
C THR A 282 -1.73 -13.33 -7.19
N GLY A 283 -1.55 -14.62 -7.48
CA GLY A 283 -0.51 -15.43 -6.86
C GLY A 283 -0.68 -15.70 -5.37
N THR A 284 -1.81 -15.33 -4.76
CA THR A 284 -2.11 -15.61 -3.34
C THR A 284 -3.23 -16.63 -3.18
N HIS A 285 -3.05 -17.58 -2.26
CA HIS A 285 -4.08 -18.50 -1.80
C HIS A 285 -4.99 -17.78 -0.82
N THR A 286 -6.31 -17.82 -0.98
CA THR A 286 -7.25 -17.01 -0.19
C THR A 286 -8.15 -17.88 0.68
N VAL A 287 -8.00 -17.76 2.00
CA VAL A 287 -8.63 -18.66 2.96
C VAL A 287 -9.56 -17.89 3.90
N ALA A 288 -10.73 -18.46 4.16
CA ALA A 288 -11.72 -17.93 5.08
C ALA A 288 -11.56 -18.58 6.47
N LEU A 289 -10.90 -17.89 7.41
CA LEU A 289 -10.78 -18.33 8.82
C LEU A 289 -11.17 -17.22 9.80
N ASP A 290 -11.89 -17.61 10.84
CA ASP A 290 -12.27 -16.80 11.98
C ASP A 290 -11.59 -17.33 13.25
N ALA A 291 -10.51 -16.66 13.65
CA ALA A 291 -9.70 -16.96 14.84
C ALA A 291 -10.48 -16.95 16.18
N ARG A 292 -11.75 -16.50 16.18
CA ARG A 292 -12.64 -16.58 17.34
C ARG A 292 -13.21 -18.00 17.55
N GLN A 293 -13.19 -18.83 16.51
CA GLN A 293 -13.61 -20.23 16.58
C GLN A 293 -12.40 -21.11 16.92
N PRO A 294 -12.46 -21.96 17.97
CA PRO A 294 -11.30 -22.75 18.40
C PRO A 294 -10.65 -23.61 17.30
N ASP A 295 -11.45 -24.28 16.47
CA ASP A 295 -10.93 -25.14 15.41
C ASP A 295 -10.21 -24.33 14.31
N GLN A 296 -10.79 -23.18 13.93
CA GLN A 296 -10.19 -22.29 12.92
C GLN A 296 -8.97 -21.55 13.46
N LYS A 297 -8.95 -21.26 14.77
CA LYS A 297 -7.77 -20.77 15.47
C LYS A 297 -6.62 -21.78 15.39
N ALA A 298 -6.89 -23.06 15.67
CA ALA A 298 -5.88 -24.12 15.57
C ALA A 298 -5.36 -24.28 14.12
N GLN A 299 -6.23 -24.14 13.11
CA GLN A 299 -5.81 -24.12 11.70
C GLN A 299 -4.86 -22.95 11.41
N LEU A 300 -5.18 -21.75 11.89
CA LEU A 300 -4.31 -20.58 11.73
C LEU A 300 -2.96 -20.76 12.46
N GLU A 301 -2.96 -21.31 13.67
CA GLU A 301 -1.73 -21.64 14.40
C GLU A 301 -0.84 -22.63 13.61
N SER A 302 -1.44 -23.64 12.97
CA SER A 302 -0.72 -24.58 12.11
C SER A 302 -0.09 -23.89 10.90
N LEU A 303 -0.82 -22.99 10.24
CA LEU A 303 -0.27 -22.23 9.11
C LEU A 303 0.90 -21.34 9.55
N ILE A 304 0.78 -20.67 10.68
CA ILE A 304 1.84 -19.78 11.21
C ILE A 304 3.08 -20.58 11.60
N ALA A 305 2.91 -21.78 12.17
CA ALA A 305 4.05 -22.64 12.53
C ALA A 305 4.91 -23.04 11.32
N GLU A 306 4.31 -23.11 10.13
CA GLU A 306 5.03 -23.37 8.88
C GLU A 306 5.59 -22.12 8.20
N ALA A 307 5.06 -20.94 8.52
CA ALA A 307 5.35 -19.69 7.83
C ALA A 307 6.79 -19.19 8.08
N ASP A 308 7.36 -18.53 7.08
CA ASP A 308 8.61 -17.78 7.16
C ASP A 308 8.37 -16.29 7.39
N VAL A 309 7.21 -15.82 6.97
CA VAL A 309 6.79 -14.43 7.08
C VAL A 309 5.36 -14.38 7.59
N PHE A 310 5.11 -13.50 8.55
CA PHE A 310 3.77 -13.14 8.99
C PHE A 310 3.55 -11.65 8.79
N ILE A 311 2.44 -11.28 8.15
CA ILE A 311 2.07 -9.88 7.89
C ILE A 311 0.79 -9.57 8.65
N ASP A 312 0.86 -8.66 9.61
CA ASP A 312 -0.25 -8.13 10.39
C ASP A 312 -0.68 -6.77 9.83
N GLY A 313 -1.89 -6.68 9.29
CA GLY A 313 -2.46 -5.41 8.81
C GLY A 313 -3.59 -4.88 9.69
N TYR A 314 -3.71 -5.36 10.93
CA TYR A 314 -4.72 -4.87 11.86
C TYR A 314 -4.14 -3.82 12.80
N ARG A 315 -5.01 -2.96 13.35
CA ARG A 315 -4.61 -1.92 14.30
C ARG A 315 -3.71 -2.52 15.40
N PRO A 316 -2.57 -1.90 15.77
CA PRO A 316 -1.63 -2.46 16.73
C PRO A 316 -2.30 -2.97 18.01
N GLY A 317 -2.03 -4.24 18.35
CA GLY A 317 -2.61 -4.97 19.47
C GLY A 317 -3.91 -5.71 19.16
N SER A 318 -4.48 -5.60 17.95
CA SER A 318 -5.74 -6.27 17.61
C SER A 318 -5.60 -7.78 17.46
N LEU A 319 -4.58 -8.26 16.76
CA LEU A 319 -4.29 -9.69 16.69
C LEU A 319 -3.76 -10.24 18.01
N GLU A 320 -3.05 -9.43 18.80
CA GLU A 320 -2.62 -9.80 20.16
C GLU A 320 -3.81 -10.22 21.04
N ARG A 321 -4.91 -9.46 21.02
CA ARG A 321 -6.15 -9.81 21.74
C ARG A 321 -6.80 -11.11 21.25
N LEU A 322 -6.52 -11.55 20.03
CA LEU A 322 -6.97 -12.84 19.49
C LEU A 322 -5.97 -13.98 19.76
N GLY A 323 -4.81 -13.68 20.34
CA GLY A 323 -3.73 -14.63 20.61
C GLY A 323 -2.80 -14.83 19.42
N PHE A 324 -2.62 -13.80 18.58
CA PHE A 324 -1.73 -13.80 17.43
C PHE A 324 -0.85 -12.53 17.40
N GLY A 325 -0.47 -12.04 18.58
CA GLY A 325 0.51 -10.97 18.70
C GLY A 325 1.91 -11.43 18.28
N LYS A 326 2.81 -10.47 18.03
CA LYS A 326 4.19 -10.70 17.57
C LYS A 326 4.90 -11.82 18.36
N GLU A 327 4.87 -11.78 19.68
CA GLU A 327 5.54 -12.76 20.55
C GLU A 327 4.98 -14.17 20.36
N ARG A 328 3.66 -14.31 20.23
CA ARG A 328 3.00 -15.59 20.00
C ARG A 328 3.26 -16.13 18.60
N VAL A 329 3.29 -15.27 17.59
CA VAL A 329 3.67 -15.65 16.22
C VAL A 329 5.11 -16.18 16.18
N MET A 330 6.04 -15.51 16.86
CA MET A 330 7.43 -15.98 16.98
C MET A 330 7.55 -17.30 17.76
N GLU A 331 6.74 -17.50 18.80
CA GLU A 331 6.67 -18.77 19.54
C GLU A 331 6.21 -19.92 18.64
N LEU A 332 5.15 -19.72 17.85
CA LEU A 332 4.61 -20.71 16.93
C LEU A 332 5.63 -21.12 15.84
N ALA A 333 6.40 -20.16 15.32
CA ALA A 333 7.45 -20.42 14.34
C ALA A 333 8.67 -21.17 14.92
N GLY A 334 8.84 -21.17 16.24
CA GLY A 334 9.86 -21.93 16.95
C GLY A 334 11.30 -21.57 16.54
N SER A 335 12.17 -22.58 16.49
CA SER A 335 13.61 -22.39 16.25
C SER A 335 13.97 -22.00 14.81
N LYS A 336 13.02 -22.08 13.86
CA LYS A 336 13.24 -21.58 12.50
C LYS A 336 13.32 -20.05 12.48
N GLY A 337 12.65 -19.40 13.41
CA GLY A 337 12.45 -17.95 13.41
C GLY A 337 11.54 -17.48 12.27
N ILE A 338 11.01 -16.27 12.41
CA ILE A 338 10.05 -15.68 11.46
C ILE A 338 10.34 -14.19 11.24
N ILE A 339 9.93 -13.68 10.09
CA ILE A 339 9.87 -12.25 9.80
C ILE A 339 8.43 -11.78 10.09
N TYR A 340 8.24 -10.92 11.07
CA TYR A 340 6.95 -10.32 11.41
C TYR A 340 6.88 -8.88 10.91
N ILE A 341 5.93 -8.56 10.05
CA ILE A 341 5.69 -7.19 9.58
C ILE A 341 4.37 -6.68 10.13
N ASP A 342 4.40 -5.52 10.78
CA ASP A 342 3.23 -4.76 11.17
C ASP A 342 2.99 -3.67 10.13
N GLU A 343 1.90 -3.77 9.38
CA GLU A 343 1.44 -2.75 8.44
C GLU A 343 0.32 -1.94 9.09
N ASN A 344 0.53 -0.63 9.24
CA ASN A 344 -0.45 0.23 9.87
C ASN A 344 -0.33 1.71 9.46
N ALA A 345 -1.28 2.53 9.91
CA ALA A 345 -1.35 3.94 9.52
C ALA A 345 -0.27 4.84 10.16
N TYR A 346 0.11 4.60 11.42
CA TYR A 346 0.81 5.57 12.28
C TYR A 346 2.11 5.06 12.92
N GLY A 347 2.60 3.89 12.54
CA GLY A 347 3.73 3.23 13.19
C GLY A 347 3.42 2.75 14.61
N MET A 348 4.47 2.35 15.32
CA MET A 348 4.37 1.68 16.64
C MET A 348 4.58 2.61 17.83
N GLU A 349 4.81 3.90 17.58
CA GLU A 349 5.17 4.91 18.58
C GLU A 349 4.30 6.15 18.47
N GLY A 350 4.36 7.02 19.48
CA GLY A 350 3.61 8.27 19.52
C GLY A 350 2.13 8.11 19.91
N PRO A 351 1.41 9.23 20.05
CA PRO A 351 0.05 9.23 20.59
C PRO A 351 -0.99 8.60 19.66
N TYR A 352 -0.71 8.44 18.36
CA TYR A 352 -1.70 7.96 17.38
C TYR A 352 -1.53 6.47 17.04
N ARG A 353 -0.53 5.77 17.62
CA ARG A 353 -0.22 4.35 17.32
C ARG A 353 -1.38 3.35 17.41
N HIS A 354 -2.42 3.66 18.19
CA HIS A 354 -3.62 2.82 18.32
C HIS A 354 -4.86 3.37 17.61
N ARG A 355 -4.75 4.54 16.96
CA ARG A 355 -5.84 5.11 16.17
C ARG A 355 -6.04 4.26 14.91
N PRO A 356 -7.30 4.11 14.44
CA PRO A 356 -7.52 3.63 13.09
C PRO A 356 -6.93 4.59 12.06
N GLY A 357 -6.64 4.05 10.88
CA GLY A 357 -6.27 4.88 9.74
C GLY A 357 -6.41 4.12 8.43
N TRP A 358 -6.40 4.93 7.38
CA TRP A 358 -6.45 4.59 5.97
C TRP A 358 -5.50 5.54 5.25
N GLN A 359 -5.18 5.28 3.99
CA GLN A 359 -4.38 6.22 3.21
C GLN A 359 -4.95 7.65 3.28
N GLN A 360 -6.25 7.87 3.12
CA GLN A 360 -6.81 9.23 3.12
C GLN A 360 -6.52 9.99 4.44
N ILE A 361 -6.46 9.26 5.55
CA ILE A 361 -6.10 9.82 6.85
C ILE A 361 -4.60 10.12 6.89
N ALA A 362 -3.74 9.24 6.37
CA ALA A 362 -2.31 9.48 6.28
C ALA A 362 -1.97 10.66 5.35
N ASP A 363 -2.67 10.77 4.20
CA ASP A 363 -2.54 11.85 3.22
C ASP A 363 -2.84 13.22 3.84
N THR A 364 -3.86 13.28 4.70
CA THR A 364 -4.27 14.53 5.36
C THR A 364 -3.48 14.84 6.61
N ALA A 365 -3.09 13.82 7.38
CA ALA A 365 -2.24 13.95 8.55
C ALA A 365 -0.84 14.46 8.17
N SER A 366 -0.20 13.86 7.18
CA SER A 366 1.15 14.21 6.72
C SER A 366 1.24 15.55 5.96
N GLY A 367 0.13 16.00 5.39
CA GLY A 367 0.04 17.18 4.54
C GLY A 367 0.15 16.92 3.03
N CYS A 368 0.26 15.66 2.58
CA CYS A 368 0.14 15.30 1.16
C CYS A 368 -1.10 15.93 0.50
N ALA A 369 -2.26 15.87 1.15
CA ALA A 369 -3.49 16.41 0.59
C ALA A 369 -3.49 17.95 0.47
N VAL A 370 -2.81 18.65 1.38
CA VAL A 370 -2.68 20.11 1.30
C VAL A 370 -1.71 20.50 0.18
N VAL A 371 -0.58 19.80 0.06
CA VAL A 371 0.38 19.98 -1.04
C VAL A 371 -0.30 19.72 -2.39
N GLN A 372 -1.07 18.63 -2.50
CA GLN A 372 -1.84 18.29 -3.69
C GLN A 372 -2.84 19.40 -4.05
N GLY A 373 -3.68 19.81 -3.10
CA GLY A 373 -4.67 20.87 -3.31
C GLY A 373 -4.06 22.19 -3.77
N LYS A 374 -2.96 22.63 -3.12
CA LYS A 374 -2.21 23.83 -3.53
C LYS A 374 -1.64 23.70 -4.93
N SER A 375 -1.06 22.55 -5.28
CA SER A 375 -0.47 22.34 -6.61
C SER A 375 -1.49 22.39 -7.74
N LEU A 376 -2.73 22.03 -7.45
CA LEU A 376 -3.85 22.03 -8.40
C LEU A 376 -4.63 23.36 -8.40
N GLY A 377 -4.30 24.30 -7.52
CA GLY A 377 -5.06 25.54 -7.35
C GLY A 377 -6.49 25.32 -6.83
N ALA A 378 -6.71 24.24 -6.06
CA ALA A 378 -8.00 23.93 -5.48
C ALA A 378 -8.36 24.86 -4.30
N GLU A 379 -9.65 24.90 -3.94
CA GLU A 379 -10.15 25.70 -2.81
C GLU A 379 -9.65 25.24 -1.43
N GLY A 380 -9.14 24.01 -1.34
CA GLY A 380 -8.77 23.33 -0.10
C GLY A 380 -7.81 22.17 -0.30
N ALA A 381 -7.66 21.36 0.75
CA ALA A 381 -6.92 20.10 0.67
C ALA A 381 -7.65 19.12 -0.26
N VAL A 382 -6.90 18.38 -1.07
CA VAL A 382 -7.40 17.42 -2.06
C VAL A 382 -6.65 16.12 -1.89
N LEU A 383 -7.36 15.00 -1.78
CA LEU A 383 -6.72 13.69 -1.72
C LEU A 383 -5.88 13.44 -2.99
N PRO A 384 -4.67 12.87 -2.87
CA PRO A 384 -3.97 12.30 -4.00
C PRO A 384 -4.90 11.32 -4.75
N PRO A 385 -5.00 11.38 -6.09
CA PRO A 385 -6.12 10.75 -6.79
C PRO A 385 -5.96 9.24 -7.02
N LEU A 386 -4.92 8.65 -6.46
CA LEU A 386 -4.56 7.24 -6.58
C LEU A 386 -4.18 6.71 -5.18
N PRO A 387 -4.31 5.40 -4.92
CA PRO A 387 -3.88 4.76 -3.67
C PRO A 387 -2.34 4.69 -3.54
N ILE A 388 -1.68 5.85 -3.57
CA ILE A 388 -0.23 6.02 -3.58
C ILE A 388 0.40 5.52 -2.28
N SER A 389 -0.06 6.03 -1.13
CA SER A 389 0.48 5.68 0.18
C SER A 389 0.28 4.19 0.48
N ASP A 390 -0.90 3.64 0.16
CA ASP A 390 -1.18 2.22 0.34
C ASP A 390 -0.22 1.36 -0.49
N LEU A 391 -0.16 1.59 -1.81
CA LEU A 391 0.65 0.75 -2.71
C LEU A 391 2.15 0.87 -2.43
N LEU A 392 2.66 2.07 -2.11
CA LEU A 392 4.09 2.26 -1.89
C LEU A 392 4.54 1.87 -0.50
N THR A 393 3.67 1.98 0.51
CA THR A 393 3.90 1.31 1.80
C THR A 393 3.93 -0.20 1.62
N GLY A 394 3.09 -0.76 0.75
CA GLY A 394 3.13 -2.19 0.41
C GLY A 394 4.42 -2.63 -0.28
N VAL A 395 4.90 -1.91 -1.28
CA VAL A 395 6.16 -2.23 -1.98
C VAL A 395 7.37 -2.11 -1.03
N LEU A 396 7.42 -1.06 -0.20
CA LEU A 396 8.49 -0.90 0.81
C LEU A 396 8.37 -1.93 1.94
N GLY A 397 7.16 -2.33 2.30
CA GLY A 397 6.89 -3.46 3.20
C GLY A 397 7.43 -4.77 2.63
N ALA A 398 7.23 -5.04 1.33
CA ALA A 398 7.81 -6.20 0.67
C ALA A 398 9.35 -6.13 0.66
N ALA A 399 9.95 -4.97 0.38
CA ALA A 399 11.40 -4.77 0.49
C ALA A 399 11.92 -5.01 1.92
N THR A 400 11.13 -4.61 2.94
CA THR A 400 11.42 -4.87 4.36
C THR A 400 11.42 -6.38 4.66
N VAL A 401 10.44 -7.12 4.12
CA VAL A 401 10.42 -8.59 4.20
C VAL A 401 11.66 -9.19 3.54
N LEU A 402 12.04 -8.73 2.35
CA LEU A 402 13.24 -9.23 1.66
C LEU A 402 14.50 -9.00 2.50
N CYS A 403 14.66 -7.82 3.10
CA CYS A 403 15.77 -7.55 4.01
C CYS A 403 15.77 -8.54 5.19
N GLY A 404 14.61 -8.79 5.81
CA GLY A 404 14.46 -9.77 6.88
C GLY A 404 14.79 -11.20 6.45
N ILE A 405 14.37 -11.63 5.25
CA ILE A 405 14.69 -12.96 4.71
C ILE A 405 16.21 -13.09 4.47
N ARG A 406 16.83 -12.08 3.83
CA ARG A 406 18.28 -12.02 3.60
C ARG A 406 19.05 -12.10 4.91
N ASP A 407 18.69 -11.28 5.88
CA ASP A 407 19.41 -11.19 7.15
C ASP A 407 19.19 -12.44 8.02
N ARG A 408 17.99 -13.04 7.98
CA ARG A 408 17.74 -14.36 8.60
C ARG A 408 18.55 -15.47 7.95
N ALA A 409 18.74 -15.43 6.63
CA ALA A 409 19.58 -16.41 5.93
C ALA A 409 21.05 -16.30 6.30
N ARG A 410 21.54 -15.09 6.60
CA ARG A 410 22.94 -14.83 6.98
C ARG A 410 23.20 -15.01 8.48
N HIS A 411 22.22 -14.71 9.33
CA HIS A 411 22.43 -14.53 10.77
C HIS A 411 21.45 -15.30 11.67
N GLY A 412 20.36 -15.83 11.11
CA GLY A 412 19.31 -16.50 11.86
C GLY A 412 18.46 -15.56 12.71
N GLY A 413 17.59 -16.15 13.54
CA GLY A 413 16.75 -15.43 14.50
C GLY A 413 15.42 -14.93 13.95
N ASN A 414 14.71 -14.17 14.80
CA ASN A 414 13.44 -13.52 14.47
C ASN A 414 13.67 -12.07 14.08
N TYR A 415 12.91 -11.59 13.10
CA TYR A 415 12.94 -10.21 12.65
C TYR A 415 11.57 -9.58 12.76
N SER A 416 11.52 -8.29 13.07
CA SER A 416 10.30 -7.50 13.09
C SER A 416 10.51 -6.20 12.35
N GLY A 417 9.53 -5.81 11.55
CA GLY A 417 9.53 -4.54 10.83
C GLY A 417 8.17 -3.87 10.83
N VAL A 418 8.14 -2.62 10.39
CA VAL A 418 6.92 -1.80 10.32
C VAL A 418 6.81 -1.18 8.94
N ALA A 419 5.65 -1.35 8.31
CA ALA A 419 5.28 -0.64 7.09
C ALA A 419 4.22 0.42 7.46
N CYS A 420 4.55 1.71 7.34
CA CYS A 420 3.72 2.79 7.86
C CYS A 420 3.29 3.79 6.79
N LEU A 421 1.97 3.92 6.59
CA LEU A 421 1.37 4.86 5.62
C LEU A 421 1.83 6.30 5.85
N THR A 422 1.65 6.81 7.08
CA THR A 422 1.99 8.21 7.39
C THR A 422 3.50 8.47 7.28
N SER A 423 4.35 7.48 7.57
CA SER A 423 5.80 7.63 7.40
C SER A 423 6.17 7.75 5.92
N TYR A 424 5.56 6.93 5.05
CA TYR A 424 5.73 7.07 3.60
C TYR A 424 5.29 8.46 3.12
N ASP A 425 4.12 8.94 3.56
CA ASP A 425 3.62 10.23 3.14
C ASP A 425 4.49 11.40 3.63
N MET A 426 4.98 11.33 4.87
CA MET A 426 5.95 12.30 5.40
C MET A 426 7.24 12.33 4.56
N PHE A 427 7.71 11.17 4.08
CA PHE A 427 8.84 11.13 3.16
C PHE A 427 8.48 11.76 1.81
N CYS A 428 7.29 11.48 1.27
CA CYS A 428 6.81 12.01 -0.01
C CYS A 428 6.80 13.55 -0.05
N VAL A 429 6.39 14.21 1.04
CA VAL A 429 6.39 15.68 1.15
C VAL A 429 7.63 16.27 1.83
N SER A 430 8.66 15.45 2.08
CA SER A 430 9.91 15.94 2.68
C SER A 430 10.64 16.92 1.76
N LYS A 431 11.51 17.75 2.34
CA LYS A 431 12.32 18.72 1.59
C LYS A 431 13.35 18.03 0.71
N GLU A 432 13.87 16.88 1.14
CA GLU A 432 14.83 16.07 0.38
C GLU A 432 14.22 15.42 -0.88
N VAL A 433 12.94 15.01 -0.80
CA VAL A 433 12.19 14.56 -1.99
C VAL A 433 11.81 15.76 -2.84
N GLY A 434 11.23 16.79 -2.23
CA GLY A 434 10.72 17.98 -2.91
C GLY A 434 9.52 17.68 -3.83
N ILE A 435 8.88 18.72 -4.33
CA ILE A 435 7.71 18.59 -5.21
C ILE A 435 8.03 19.08 -6.62
N TYR A 436 7.22 18.67 -7.60
CA TYR A 436 7.33 19.20 -8.96
C TYR A 436 6.96 20.69 -9.02
N PRO A 437 7.66 21.50 -9.82
CA PRO A 437 7.38 22.92 -9.92
C PRO A 437 6.05 23.19 -10.66
N PRO A 438 5.35 24.31 -10.38
CA PRO A 438 4.04 24.61 -10.97
C PRO A 438 4.01 24.56 -12.50
N GLU A 439 5.11 24.94 -13.17
CA GLU A 439 5.23 24.91 -14.62
C GLU A 439 5.17 23.48 -15.18
N LEU A 440 5.74 22.51 -14.45
CA LEU A 440 5.63 21.10 -14.83
C LEU A 440 4.21 20.59 -14.56
N VAL A 441 3.59 20.95 -13.43
CA VAL A 441 2.20 20.58 -13.12
C VAL A 441 1.25 21.04 -14.23
N GLN A 442 1.37 22.29 -14.68
CA GLN A 442 0.58 22.84 -15.78
C GLN A 442 0.86 22.14 -17.12
N LYS A 443 2.12 21.78 -17.38
CA LYS A 443 2.49 21.02 -18.59
C LYS A 443 1.85 19.63 -18.60
N VAL A 444 1.87 18.94 -17.46
CA VAL A 444 1.24 17.63 -17.28
C VAL A 444 -0.27 17.72 -17.44
N GLU A 445 -0.90 18.74 -16.86
CA GLU A 445 -2.33 19.00 -17.06
C GLU A 445 -2.66 19.30 -18.52
N SER A 446 -1.80 20.04 -19.24
CA SER A 446 -2.01 20.31 -20.68
C SER A 446 -1.87 19.04 -21.53
N GLU A 447 -0.95 18.16 -21.18
CA GLU A 447 -0.73 16.88 -21.87
C GLU A 447 -1.90 15.92 -21.65
N PHE A 448 -2.31 15.72 -20.39
CA PHE A 448 -3.28 14.68 -20.01
C PHE A 448 -4.73 15.20 -19.95
N GLY A 449 -4.93 16.42 -19.48
CA GLY A 449 -6.24 17.04 -19.29
C GLY A 449 -7.08 16.30 -18.26
N PHE A 450 -6.58 16.17 -17.03
CA PHE A 450 -7.29 15.49 -15.95
C PHE A 450 -8.55 16.25 -15.54
N GLY A 451 -8.57 17.57 -15.71
CA GLY A 451 -9.69 18.41 -15.31
C GLY A 451 -9.71 18.68 -13.81
N PRO A 452 -10.83 19.22 -13.28
CA PRO A 452 -10.90 19.65 -11.90
C PRO A 452 -10.87 18.46 -10.94
N ILE A 453 -10.02 18.55 -9.93
CA ILE A 453 -9.96 17.64 -8.78
C ILE A 453 -10.15 18.48 -7.53
N THR A 454 -11.11 18.10 -6.69
CA THR A 454 -11.63 18.93 -5.61
C THR A 454 -11.71 18.17 -4.29
N PRO A 455 -11.89 18.88 -3.15
CA PRO A 455 -12.14 18.24 -1.86
C PRO A 455 -13.42 17.36 -1.82
N ARG A 456 -14.31 17.50 -2.81
CA ARG A 456 -15.61 16.81 -2.93
C ARG A 456 -15.53 15.49 -3.70
N ASP A 457 -14.35 15.08 -4.12
CA ASP A 457 -14.15 13.86 -4.90
C ASP A 457 -13.76 12.70 -3.97
N ASP A 458 -14.57 11.65 -3.98
CA ASP A 458 -14.25 10.38 -3.33
C ASP A 458 -13.18 9.60 -4.12
N VAL A 459 -12.53 8.65 -3.45
CA VAL A 459 -11.42 7.87 -4.03
C VAL A 459 -11.77 7.15 -5.33
N ALA A 460 -13.02 6.68 -5.51
CA ALA A 460 -13.41 6.01 -6.74
C ALA A 460 -13.53 6.99 -7.92
N ARG A 461 -14.06 8.19 -7.66
CA ARG A 461 -14.11 9.26 -8.66
C ARG A 461 -12.72 9.78 -9.02
N LEU A 462 -11.88 10.00 -8.03
CA LEU A 462 -10.48 10.41 -8.21
C LEU A 462 -9.71 9.41 -9.11
N LEU A 463 -9.84 8.12 -8.83
CA LEU A 463 -9.26 7.06 -9.65
C LEU A 463 -9.83 7.09 -11.08
N GLY A 464 -11.14 7.28 -11.22
CA GLY A 464 -11.80 7.40 -12.52
C GLY A 464 -11.28 8.57 -13.38
N ILE A 465 -11.00 9.72 -12.77
CA ILE A 465 -10.42 10.90 -13.46
C ILE A 465 -9.07 10.54 -14.09
N VAL A 466 -8.18 9.92 -13.31
CA VAL A 466 -6.83 9.57 -13.77
C VAL A 466 -6.89 8.50 -14.86
N LEU A 467 -7.70 7.46 -14.67
CA LEU A 467 -7.85 6.39 -15.66
C LEU A 467 -8.40 6.90 -17.00
N GLN A 468 -9.43 7.74 -16.97
CA GLN A 468 -10.00 8.32 -18.20
C GLN A 468 -8.96 9.11 -18.99
N ALA A 469 -8.11 9.88 -18.30
CA ALA A 469 -7.01 10.61 -18.93
C ALA A 469 -5.99 9.64 -19.55
N TRP A 470 -5.59 8.57 -18.85
CA TRP A 470 -4.66 7.56 -19.39
C TRP A 470 -5.22 6.85 -20.61
N TYR A 471 -6.45 6.35 -20.57
CA TYR A 471 -7.08 5.70 -21.73
C TYR A 471 -7.15 6.62 -22.95
N LYS A 472 -7.39 7.92 -22.73
CA LYS A 472 -7.47 8.91 -23.81
C LYS A 472 -6.11 9.29 -24.39
N LYS A 473 -5.08 9.43 -23.54
CA LYS A 473 -3.80 10.08 -23.88
C LYS A 473 -2.63 9.12 -24.04
N ARG A 474 -2.78 7.91 -23.51
CA ARG A 474 -1.82 6.81 -23.58
C ARG A 474 -2.54 5.49 -23.95
N PRO A 475 -3.33 5.45 -25.03
CA PRO A 475 -4.12 4.26 -25.38
C PRO A 475 -3.26 3.02 -25.66
N LYS A 476 -2.01 3.19 -26.12
CA LYS A 476 -1.06 2.09 -26.31
C LYS A 476 -0.60 1.47 -24.99
N ASP A 477 -0.41 2.31 -23.97
CA ASP A 477 0.03 1.84 -22.66
C ASP A 477 -1.14 1.19 -21.89
N MET A 478 -2.38 1.54 -22.24
CA MET A 478 -3.61 0.96 -21.71
C MET A 478 -4.15 -0.21 -22.56
N ASP A 479 -3.32 -0.74 -23.47
CA ASP A 479 -3.62 -1.96 -24.20
C ASP A 479 -3.33 -3.18 -23.31
N PHE A 480 -4.38 -3.87 -22.88
CA PHE A 480 -4.29 -5.03 -21.99
C PHE A 480 -3.68 -6.26 -22.67
N ASP A 481 -3.49 -6.24 -23.98
CA ASP A 481 -2.73 -7.24 -24.74
C ASP A 481 -1.27 -6.82 -24.97
N GLY A 482 -0.89 -5.63 -24.48
CA GLY A 482 0.45 -5.08 -24.57
C GLY A 482 1.39 -5.54 -23.44
N GLN A 483 2.65 -5.12 -23.55
CA GLN A 483 3.76 -5.55 -22.69
C GLN A 483 3.67 -5.14 -21.21
N LEU A 484 2.75 -4.23 -20.85
CA LEU A 484 2.58 -3.77 -19.47
C LEU A 484 1.61 -4.65 -18.68
N PHE A 485 0.93 -5.59 -19.34
CA PHE A 485 -0.08 -6.44 -18.74
C PHE A 485 0.30 -7.91 -18.83
N VAL A 486 -0.24 -8.69 -17.89
CA VAL A 486 -0.24 -10.15 -17.91
C VAL A 486 -1.67 -10.64 -18.03
N SER A 487 -1.84 -11.77 -18.71
CA SER A 487 -3.12 -12.43 -18.90
C SER A 487 -3.09 -13.82 -18.26
N PHE A 488 -4.20 -14.19 -17.63
CA PHE A 488 -4.48 -15.55 -17.18
C PHE A 488 -5.71 -16.03 -17.93
N GLU A 489 -5.57 -17.12 -18.69
CA GLU A 489 -6.61 -17.61 -19.61
C GLU A 489 -7.77 -18.32 -18.90
N ASP A 490 -7.52 -18.89 -17.72
CA ASP A 490 -8.53 -19.57 -16.92
C ASP A 490 -8.31 -19.28 -15.43
N GLY A 491 -9.39 -19.31 -14.67
CA GLY A 491 -9.41 -19.02 -13.25
C GLY A 491 -10.83 -18.85 -12.70
N PRO A 492 -10.97 -18.66 -11.37
CA PRO A 492 -12.27 -18.45 -10.75
C PRO A 492 -13.02 -17.23 -11.30
N PHE A 493 -12.27 -16.22 -11.77
CA PHE A 493 -12.82 -15.01 -12.40
C PHE A 493 -12.91 -15.08 -13.95
N GLY A 494 -12.69 -16.27 -14.55
CA GLY A 494 -12.56 -16.44 -16.00
C GLY A 494 -11.22 -15.90 -16.51
N GLN A 495 -11.18 -15.39 -17.75
CA GLN A 495 -9.99 -14.71 -18.23
C GLN A 495 -9.78 -13.44 -17.40
N THR A 496 -8.55 -13.22 -16.94
CA THR A 496 -8.19 -12.00 -16.23
C THR A 496 -6.96 -11.36 -16.85
N LYS A 497 -6.95 -10.02 -16.94
CA LYS A 497 -5.81 -9.23 -17.42
C LYS A 497 -5.53 -8.09 -16.47
N GLN A 498 -4.27 -7.90 -16.11
CA GLN A 498 -3.85 -6.91 -15.10
C GLN A 498 -2.39 -6.50 -15.31
N LEU A 499 -1.95 -5.44 -14.63
CA LEU A 499 -0.56 -4.99 -14.75
C LEU A 499 0.46 -6.06 -14.34
N ALA A 500 1.53 -6.16 -15.12
CA ALA A 500 2.69 -7.00 -14.88
C ALA A 500 3.51 -6.49 -13.67
N PRO A 501 4.42 -7.30 -13.11
CA PRO A 501 5.41 -6.81 -12.15
C PRO A 501 6.21 -5.62 -12.69
N VAL A 502 6.44 -4.61 -11.85
CA VAL A 502 7.08 -3.35 -12.26
C VAL A 502 8.60 -3.52 -12.42
N ALA A 503 9.25 -4.17 -11.45
CA ALA A 503 10.68 -4.43 -11.49
C ALA A 503 10.98 -5.68 -12.31
N ARG A 504 11.84 -5.55 -13.32
CA ARG A 504 12.37 -6.69 -14.06
C ARG A 504 13.78 -6.98 -13.56
N ILE A 505 13.99 -8.20 -13.09
CA ILE A 505 15.27 -8.68 -12.55
C ILE A 505 15.84 -9.66 -13.55
N ASP A 506 16.98 -9.34 -14.16
CA ASP A 506 17.58 -10.21 -15.17
C ASP A 506 17.92 -11.60 -14.59
N ASN A 507 17.74 -12.64 -15.39
CA ASN A 507 17.93 -14.07 -15.06
C ASN A 507 16.93 -14.68 -14.06
N TYR A 508 16.06 -13.88 -13.44
CA TYR A 508 15.12 -14.35 -12.44
C TYR A 508 13.68 -13.90 -12.78
N PRO A 509 12.76 -14.85 -13.05
CA PRO A 509 11.40 -14.49 -13.45
C PRO A 509 10.65 -13.79 -12.31
N SER A 510 10.00 -12.69 -12.64
CA SER A 510 9.02 -12.00 -11.80
C SER A 510 7.63 -12.18 -12.44
N SER A 511 6.80 -13.04 -11.87
CA SER A 511 5.48 -13.43 -12.39
C SER A 511 4.63 -14.11 -11.31
N TRP A 512 3.32 -14.27 -11.48
CA TRP A 512 2.51 -15.06 -10.55
C TRP A 512 2.21 -16.45 -11.10
N ASP A 513 2.23 -17.47 -10.25
CA ASP A 513 1.99 -18.87 -10.66
C ASP A 513 0.53 -19.16 -10.99
N HIS A 514 -0.41 -18.32 -10.53
CA HIS A 514 -1.83 -18.51 -10.76
C HIS A 514 -2.60 -17.16 -10.79
N PRO A 515 -3.79 -17.13 -11.43
CA PRO A 515 -4.66 -15.96 -11.45
C PRO A 515 -5.12 -15.53 -10.05
N PRO A 516 -5.72 -14.33 -9.92
CA PRO A 516 -6.46 -13.94 -8.73
C PRO A 516 -7.53 -14.97 -8.33
N ARG A 517 -7.76 -15.11 -7.03
CA ARG A 517 -8.75 -16.02 -6.44
C ARG A 517 -9.71 -15.24 -5.53
N PRO A 518 -11.01 -15.57 -5.52
CA PRO A 518 -11.98 -14.93 -4.63
C PRO A 518 -11.60 -15.10 -3.17
N TYR A 519 -11.98 -14.16 -2.31
CA TYR A 519 -11.72 -14.32 -0.89
C TYR A 519 -12.41 -15.58 -0.34
N GLY A 520 -11.67 -16.40 0.40
CA GLY A 520 -12.15 -17.65 0.98
C GLY A 520 -12.35 -18.80 -0.01
N TYR A 521 -11.72 -18.73 -1.19
CA TYR A 521 -11.81 -19.75 -2.23
C TYR A 521 -11.11 -21.06 -1.86
N ASP A 522 -10.05 -20.96 -1.06
CA ASP A 522 -9.08 -22.02 -0.85
C ASP A 522 -9.15 -22.69 0.53
N LYS A 523 -8.47 -23.84 0.66
CA LYS A 523 -8.29 -24.54 1.94
C LYS A 523 -7.09 -23.97 2.72
N PRO A 524 -7.09 -24.04 4.06
CA PRO A 524 -5.96 -23.59 4.89
C PRO A 524 -4.78 -24.56 4.82
N THR A 525 -4.03 -24.61 3.71
CA THR A 525 -2.80 -25.42 3.58
C THR A 525 -1.81 -24.80 2.60
N PHE A 526 -0.50 -25.08 2.79
CA PHE A 526 0.56 -24.76 1.82
C PHE A 526 0.80 -25.88 0.79
N ASP A 527 0.09 -27.01 0.90
CA ASP A 527 0.19 -28.15 0.00
C ASP A 527 -0.71 -27.95 -1.26
N TYR A 528 -0.36 -26.96 -2.09
CA TYR A 528 -1.08 -26.63 -3.33
C TYR A 528 -0.20 -26.49 -4.56
#